data_AF-K1U4J1-F1
#
_entry.id   AF-K1U4J1-F1
#
_cell.length_a   1.000
_cell.length_b   1.000
_cell.length_c   1.000
_cell.angle_alpha   90.00
_cell.angle_beta   90.00
_cell.angle_gamma   90.00
#
_symmetry.space_group_name_H-M   'P 1'
#
loop_
_entity.id
_entity.type
_entity.pdbx_description
1 polymer ?
#
loop_
_entity_poly.entity_id
_entity_poly.type
_entity_poly.pdbx_seq_one_letter_code
_entity_poly.pdbx_strand_id
1 'polypeptide(L)' 'QAESYMNTLLKLILRRRDMAEYLIKEMAKKQGVTEQLKATDMMRWIGLMNNIRACADEIVMNDIVYS' A
#
# COMPACT_ATOMS: atom_id res chain seq x y z
N GLN A 1 9.36 -14.22 -27.37
CA GLN A 1 10.10 -13.18 -26.61
C GLN A 1 9.16 -12.18 -25.93
N ALA A 2 8.26 -11.50 -26.65
CA ALA A 2 7.40 -10.43 -26.09
C ALA A 2 6.44 -10.89 -24.97
N GLU A 3 5.79 -12.05 -25.12
CA GLU A 3 4.90 -12.60 -24.07
C GLU A 3 5.63 -12.91 -22.76
N SER A 4 6.89 -13.36 -22.82
CA SER A 4 7.70 -13.64 -21.63
C SER A 4 8.02 -12.37 -20.84
N TYR A 5 8.33 -11.28 -21.54
CA TYR A 5 8.53 -9.96 -20.92
C TYR A 5 7.25 -9.44 -20.27
N MET A 6 6.13 -9.53 -20.98
CA MET A 6 4.83 -9.07 -20.49
C MET A 6 4.40 -9.83 -19.22
N ASN A 7 4.61 -11.15 -19.19
CA ASN A 7 4.36 -11.98 -18.01
C ASN A 7 5.26 -11.61 -16.81
N THR A 8 6.53 -11.29 -17.07
CA THR A 8 7.45 -10.86 -16.02
C THR A 8 7.03 -9.51 -15.41
N LEU A 9 6.66 -8.55 -16.26
CA LEU A 9 6.16 -7.24 -15.82
C LEU A 9 4.86 -7.38 -15.01
N LEU A 10 3.93 -8.22 -15.43
CA LEU A 10 2.68 -8.46 -14.70
C LEU A 10 2.94 -9.06 -13.31
N LYS A 11 3.82 -10.06 -13.20
CA LYS A 11 4.18 -10.65 -11.90
C LYS A 11 4.79 -9.63 -10.93
N LEU A 12 5.64 -8.75 -11.45
CA LEU A 12 6.27 -7.68 -10.68
C LEU A 12 5.22 -6.68 -10.16
N ILE A 13 4.29 -6.24 -11.03
CA ILE A 13 3.20 -5.32 -10.67
C ILE A 13 2.29 -5.94 -9.61
N LEU A 14 1.93 -7.21 -9.78
CA LEU A 14 1.09 -7.93 -8.82
C LEU A 14 1.77 -8.03 -7.45
N ARG A 15 3.03 -8.46 -7.39
CA ARG A 15 3.80 -8.53 -6.13
C ARG A 15 3.85 -7.19 -5.41
N ARG A 16 4.02 -6.08 -6.15
CA ARG A 16 4.07 -4.73 -5.58
C ARG A 16 2.74 -4.29 -5.02
N ARG A 17 1.65 -4.59 -5.71
CA ARG A 17 0.28 -4.34 -5.21
C ARG A 17 0.02 -5.11 -3.92
N ASP A 18 0.40 -6.39 -3.87
CA ASP A 18 0.20 -7.24 -2.68
C ASP A 18 1.00 -6.69 -1.48
N MET A 19 2.23 -6.22 -1.73
CA MET A 19 3.07 -5.61 -0.71
C MET A 19 2.48 -4.30 -0.18
N ALA A 20 2.02 -3.41 -1.07
CA ALA A 20 1.37 -2.16 -0.68
C ALA A 20 0.12 -2.44 0.17
N GLU A 21 -0.72 -3.38 -0.25
CA GLU A 21 -1.93 -3.75 0.49
C GLU A 21 -1.62 -4.32 1.89
N TYR A 22 -0.61 -5.18 1.98
CA TYR A 22 -0.13 -5.71 3.26
C TYR A 22 0.36 -4.60 4.20
N LEU A 23 1.20 -3.70 3.70
CA LEU A 23 1.75 -2.58 4.48
C LEU A 23 0.64 -1.64 4.97
N ILE A 24 -0.33 -1.31 4.12
CA ILE A 24 -1.48 -0.47 4.49
C ILE A 24 -2.26 -1.10 5.64
N LYS A 25 -2.55 -2.41 5.56
CA LYS A 25 -3.29 -3.13 6.62
C LYS A 25 -2.53 -3.14 7.94
N GLU A 26 -1.23 -3.45 7.90
CA GLU A 26 -0.42 -3.50 9.12
C GLU A 26 -0.24 -2.12 9.76
N MET A 27 -0.03 -1.07 8.97
CA MET A 27 0.08 0.29 9.48
C MET A 27 -1.25 0.82 10.03
N ALA A 28 -2.37 0.55 9.34
CA ALA A 28 -3.70 0.92 9.83
C ALA A 28 -3.98 0.25 11.19
N LYS A 29 -3.64 -1.04 11.33
CA LYS A 29 -3.76 -1.77 12.59
C LYS A 29 -2.89 -1.16 13.69
N LYS A 30 -1.61 -0.87 13.40
CA LYS A 30 -0.67 -0.28 14.37
C LYS A 30 -1.06 1.13 14.80
N GLN A 31 -1.58 1.94 13.89
CA GLN A 31 -1.97 3.34 14.16
C GLN A 31 -3.41 3.47 14.68
N GLY A 32 -4.14 2.35 14.87
CA GLY A 32 -5.51 2.36 15.37
C GLY A 32 -6.52 2.99 14.40
N VAL A 33 -6.24 2.92 13.09
CA VAL A 33 -7.15 3.44 12.05
C VAL A 33 -8.25 2.40 11.81
N THR A 34 -9.32 2.52 12.57
CA THR A 34 -10.44 1.56 12.59
C THR A 34 -11.72 2.13 11.98
N GLU A 35 -12.69 1.26 11.70
CA GLU A 35 -14.04 1.70 11.28
C GLU A 35 -14.75 2.49 12.40
N GLN A 36 -14.43 2.26 13.68
CA GLN A 36 -14.93 3.10 14.77
C GLN A 36 -14.37 4.52 14.68
N LEU A 37 -13.09 4.68 14.38
CA LEU A 37 -12.50 6.00 14.14
C LEU A 37 -13.15 6.68 12.94
N LYS A 38 -13.42 5.93 11.87
CA LYS A 38 -14.13 6.45 10.69
C LYS A 38 -15.53 6.97 11.01
N ALA A 39 -16.26 6.27 11.88
CA ALA A 39 -17.61 6.66 12.29
C ALA A 39 -17.63 7.86 13.26
N THR A 40 -16.60 8.00 14.10
CA THR A 40 -16.54 9.03 15.16
C THR A 40 -15.80 10.30 14.72
N ASP A 41 -14.79 10.16 13.85
CA ASP A 41 -13.98 11.26 13.33
C ASP A 41 -13.47 10.90 11.91
N MET A 42 -14.36 11.06 10.93
CA MET A 42 -14.10 10.71 9.54
C MET A 42 -12.93 11.51 8.94
N MET A 43 -12.78 12.80 9.29
CA MET A 43 -11.71 13.64 8.75
C MET A 43 -10.34 13.18 9.24
N ARG A 44 -10.22 12.82 10.52
CA ARG A 44 -9.00 12.23 11.06
C ARG A 44 -8.71 10.86 10.44
N TRP A 45 -9.73 10.02 10.26
CA TRP A 45 -9.59 8.73 9.60
C TRP A 45 -9.05 8.87 8.17
N ILE A 46 -9.61 9.79 7.38
CA ILE A 46 -9.16 10.07 6.01
C ILE A 46 -7.71 10.55 6.02
N GLY A 47 -7.36 11.48 6.90
CA GLY A 47 -6.00 11.99 7.02
C GLY A 47 -4.98 10.90 7.32
N LEU A 48 -5.28 10.01 8.27
CA LEU A 48 -4.42 8.90 8.64
C LEU A 48 -4.32 7.85 7.53
N MET A 49 -5.44 7.46 6.91
CA MET A 49 -5.41 6.51 5.79
C MET A 49 -4.65 7.04 4.57
N ASN A 50 -4.72 8.35 4.31
CA ASN A 50 -3.96 8.96 3.23
C ASN A 50 -2.46 8.96 3.52
N ASN A 51 -2.07 9.26 4.77
CA ASN A 51 -0.67 9.17 5.19
C ASN A 51 -0.15 7.73 5.07
N ILE A 52 -0.90 6.75 5.57
CA ILE A 52 -0.54 5.33 5.49
C ILE A 52 -0.35 4.88 4.04
N ARG A 53 -1.24 5.29 3.14
CA ARG A 53 -1.13 4.94 1.72
C ARG A 53 0.12 5.55 1.09
N ALA A 54 0.39 6.84 1.34
CA ALA A 54 1.59 7.50 0.85
C ALA A 54 2.87 6.82 1.37
N CYS A 55 2.90 6.44 2.64
CA CYS A 55 4.04 5.72 3.23
C CYS A 55 4.22 4.32 2.61
N ALA A 56 3.14 3.58 2.38
CA ALA A 56 3.20 2.29 1.72
C ALA A 56 3.71 2.40 0.28
N ASP A 57 3.24 3.40 -0.46
CA ASP A 57 3.69 3.67 -1.83
C ASP A 57 5.17 4.04 -1.87
N GLU A 58 5.66 4.84 -0.91
CA GLU A 58 7.08 5.20 -0.80
C GLU A 58 7.97 3.99 -0.49
N ILE A 59 7.56 3.13 0.44
CA ILE A 59 8.30 1.90 0.78
C ILE A 59 8.37 0.97 -0.44
N VAL A 60 7.23 0.75 -1.10
CA VAL A 60 7.19 -0.09 -2.30
C VAL A 60 8.04 0.53 -3.38
N MET A 61 7.93 1.83 -3.67
CA MET A 61 8.74 2.51 -4.69
C MET A 61 10.25 2.44 -4.42
N ASN A 62 10.67 2.52 -3.15
CA ASN A 62 12.07 2.30 -2.81
C ASN A 62 12.50 0.85 -3.06
N ASP A 63 11.65 -0.14 -2.78
CA ASP A 63 11.89 -1.55 -3.19
C ASP A 63 12.01 -1.66 -4.72
N ILE A 64 11.29 -0.85 -5.49
CA ILE A 64 11.36 -0.82 -6.97
C ILE A 64 12.70 -0.31 -7.49
N VAL A 65 13.19 0.78 -6.92
CA VAL A 65 14.37 1.50 -7.45
C VAL A 65 15.66 0.79 -7.08
N TYR A 66 15.70 0.13 -5.92
CA TYR A 66 16.91 -0.48 -5.37
C TYR A 66 16.97 -2.02 -5.47
N SER A 67 15.97 -2.68 -6.07
CA SER A 67 15.95 -4.14 -6.35
C SER A 67 16.09 -4.45 -7.84
#